data_AF-A0A5C8EUX7-F1
#
_entry.id   AF-A0A5C8EUX7-F1
#
_cell.length_a   1.000
_cell.length_b   1.000
_cell.length_c   1.000
_cell.angle_alpha   90.00
_cell.angle_beta   90.00
_cell.angle_gamma   90.00
#
_symmetry.space_group_name_H-M   'P 1'
#
loop_
_entity.id
_entity.type
_entity.pdbx_description
1 polymer ?
#
loop_
_entity_poly.entity_id
_entity_poly.type
_entity_poly.pdbx_seq_one_letter_code
_entity_poly.pdbx_strand_id
1 'polypeptide(L)'
;MNILKTKKLFTYMVVGALVMALSISCKSNEDPKTEEKTFASYAGTWYGDLNMDGSVEKPLITINSDGSFTLIASGLNYPSSSITRNSDKSYTASVGTETITFDFSSDTQATVDFGGGIQLPITRK
;
A
#
# COMPACT_ATOMS: atom_id res chain seq x y z
N MET A 1 15.03 -40.30 -54.27
CA MET A 1 13.70 -39.76 -53.92
C MET A 1 13.13 -40.69 -52.85
N ASN A 2 12.95 -40.30 -51.59
CA ASN A 2 11.89 -39.41 -51.11
C ASN A 2 12.30 -38.86 -49.74
N ILE A 3 12.57 -37.55 -49.62
CA ILE A 3 11.60 -36.53 -49.15
C ILE A 3 11.25 -36.62 -47.64
N LEU A 4 11.63 -37.68 -46.93
CA LEU A 4 11.16 -37.90 -45.55
C LEU A 4 12.01 -37.24 -44.45
N LYS A 5 13.26 -36.84 -44.71
CA LYS A 5 14.14 -36.23 -43.69
C LYS A 5 14.00 -34.71 -43.55
N THR A 6 13.31 -34.03 -44.46
CA THR A 6 13.21 -32.57 -44.44
C THR A 6 11.95 -32.05 -43.73
N LYS A 7 10.90 -32.87 -43.55
CA LYS A 7 9.65 -32.42 -42.89
C LYS A 7 9.78 -32.18 -41.38
N LYS A 8 10.69 -32.87 -40.68
CA LYS A 8 10.90 -32.69 -39.23
C LYS A 8 11.67 -31.41 -38.88
N LEU A 9 12.48 -30.87 -39.81
CA LEU A 9 13.29 -29.67 -39.57
C LEU A 9 12.45 -28.38 -39.66
N PHE A 10 11.48 -28.31 -40.57
CA PHE A 10 10.64 -27.11 -40.71
C PHE A 10 9.68 -26.90 -39.54
N THR A 11 9.20 -27.98 -38.91
CA THR A 11 8.31 -27.85 -37.73
C THR A 11 9.08 -27.33 -36.52
N TYR A 12 10.32 -27.78 -36.30
CA TYR A 12 11.15 -27.30 -35.18
C TYR A 12 11.66 -25.86 -35.38
N MET A 13 11.90 -25.42 -36.60
CA MET A 13 12.32 -24.04 -36.90
C MET A 13 11.19 -23.03 -36.62
N VAL A 14 9.93 -23.38 -36.95
CA VAL A 14 8.77 -22.51 -36.69
C VAL A 14 8.45 -22.44 -35.19
N VAL A 15 8.61 -23.53 -34.44
CA VAL A 15 8.39 -23.54 -32.98
C VAL A 15 9.48 -22.75 -32.24
N GLY A 16 10.74 -22.80 -32.70
CA GLY A 16 11.84 -22.02 -32.10
C GLY A 16 11.68 -20.50 -32.22
N ALA A 17 11.04 -20.02 -33.28
CA ALA A 17 10.78 -18.59 -33.49
C ALA A 17 9.61 -18.06 -32.63
N LEU A 18 8.61 -18.90 -32.32
CA LEU A 18 7.46 -18.50 -31.51
C LEU A 18 7.83 -18.23 -30.04
N VAL A 19 8.83 -18.94 -29.50
CA VAL A 19 9.29 -18.77 -28.11
C VAL A 19 10.07 -17.46 -27.93
N MET A 20 10.76 -16.98 -28.97
CA MET A 20 11.49 -15.69 -28.92
C MET A 20 10.59 -14.46 -29.13
N ALA A 21 9.41 -14.63 -29.74
CA ALA A 21 8.43 -13.54 -29.90
C ALA A 21 7.60 -13.29 -28.63
N LEU A 22 7.39 -14.31 -27.79
CA LEU A 22 6.72 -14.14 -26.49
C LEU A 22 7.63 -13.49 -25.42
N SER A 23 8.94 -13.48 -25.64
CA SER A 23 9.91 -12.81 -24.77
C SER A 23 10.11 -11.32 -25.07
N ILE A 24 9.40 -10.76 -26.05
CA ILE A 24 9.39 -9.32 -26.37
C ILE A 24 8.01 -8.73 -26.09
N SER A 25 7.51 -8.99 -24.89
CA SER A 25 6.37 -8.28 -24.29
C SER A 25 6.47 -8.52 -22.79
N CYS A 26 6.94 -7.64 -21.92
CA CYS A 26 7.12 -6.20 -21.98
C CYS A 26 8.51 -5.89 -21.44
N LYS A 27 9.45 -5.44 -22.30
CA LYS A 27 10.54 -4.60 -21.82
C LYS A 27 10.02 -3.16 -21.86
N SER A 28 9.08 -2.86 -20.96
CA SER A 28 8.94 -1.48 -20.54
C SER A 28 10.21 -1.21 -19.72
N ASN A 29 11.08 -0.36 -20.24
CA ASN A 29 12.14 0.25 -19.44
C ASN A 29 11.58 1.44 -18.63
N GLU A 30 10.26 1.57 -18.49
CA GLU A 30 9.75 2.24 -17.31
C GLU A 30 9.99 1.27 -16.16
N ASP A 31 10.86 1.66 -15.22
CA ASP A 31 10.75 1.17 -13.85
C ASP A 31 9.27 1.01 -13.53
N PRO A 32 8.82 -0.11 -12.94
CA PRO A 32 7.43 -0.26 -12.59
C PRO A 32 7.05 1.02 -11.85
N LYS A 33 6.17 1.83 -12.47
CA LYS A 33 5.57 2.99 -11.83
C LYS A 33 4.82 2.42 -10.66
N THR A 34 5.53 2.24 -9.57
CA THR A 34 5.00 1.87 -8.28
C THR A 34 4.19 3.09 -7.96
N GLU A 35 2.88 3.02 -8.19
CA GLU A 35 1.99 4.12 -7.87
C GLU A 35 2.35 4.60 -6.47
N GLU A 36 2.80 5.84 -6.38
CA GLU A 36 3.33 6.38 -5.14
C GLU A 36 2.19 6.39 -4.13
N LYS A 37 2.26 5.49 -3.15
CA LYS A 37 1.22 5.40 -2.12
C LYS A 37 1.17 6.72 -1.37
N THR A 38 -0.03 7.29 -1.36
CA THR A 38 -0.38 8.47 -0.59
C THR A 38 -1.04 8.05 0.73
N PHE A 39 -1.22 8.98 1.66
CA PHE A 39 -1.98 8.73 2.88
C PHE A 39 -3.39 8.18 2.59
N ALA A 40 -4.05 8.71 1.54
CA ALA A 40 -5.37 8.24 1.08
C ALA A 40 -5.37 6.78 0.60
N SER A 41 -4.22 6.22 0.21
CA SER A 41 -4.10 4.80 -0.15
C SER A 41 -4.40 3.86 1.02
N TYR A 42 -4.33 4.38 2.26
CA TYR A 42 -4.63 3.66 3.49
C TYR A 42 -6.06 3.88 3.99
N ALA A 43 -6.96 4.40 3.14
CA ALA A 43 -8.36 4.67 3.48
C ALA A 43 -9.07 3.46 4.13
N GLY A 44 -9.94 3.75 5.09
CA GLY A 44 -10.70 2.77 5.87
C GLY A 44 -10.62 3.03 7.37
N THR A 45 -11.37 2.24 8.14
CA THR A 45 -11.40 2.32 9.59
C THR A 45 -10.32 1.44 10.21
N TRP A 46 -9.52 2.05 11.08
CA TRP A 46 -8.42 1.45 11.79
C TRP A 46 -8.81 1.20 13.25
N TYR A 47 -8.51 0.00 13.71
CA TYR A 47 -8.86 -0.53 15.03
C TYR A 47 -7.59 -0.71 15.86
N GLY A 48 -7.67 -0.49 17.16
CA GLY A 48 -6.57 -0.75 18.08
C GLY A 48 -7.05 -1.01 19.50
N ASP A 49 -6.19 -1.63 20.30
CA ASP A 49 -6.39 -1.84 21.72
C ASP A 49 -5.69 -0.74 22.52
N LEU A 50 -6.46 0.26 22.96
CA LEU A 50 -5.93 1.38 23.75
C LEU A 50 -5.30 0.96 25.08
N ASN A 51 -5.66 -0.21 25.63
CA ASN A 51 -5.08 -0.71 26.86
C ASN A 51 -3.75 -1.46 26.62
N MET A 52 -3.45 -1.81 25.37
CA MET A 52 -2.28 -2.60 24.96
C MET A 52 -2.09 -3.90 25.77
N ASP A 53 -3.18 -4.49 26.25
CA ASP A 53 -3.19 -5.67 27.10
C ASP A 53 -3.76 -6.91 26.38
N GLY A 54 -4.10 -6.77 25.10
CA GLY A 54 -4.74 -7.80 24.28
C GLY A 54 -6.26 -7.79 24.42
N SER A 55 -6.85 -6.71 24.94
CA SER A 55 -8.29 -6.53 25.01
C SER A 55 -8.92 -6.31 23.63
N VAL A 56 -10.25 -6.20 23.60
CA VAL A 56 -11.01 -6.06 22.36
C VAL A 56 -10.65 -4.74 21.66
N GLU A 57 -10.11 -4.84 20.45
CA GLU A 57 -9.81 -3.68 19.61
C GLU A 57 -11.07 -2.85 19.34
N LYS A 58 -10.93 -1.52 19.41
CA LYS A 58 -11.99 -0.56 19.12
C LYS A 58 -11.62 0.27 17.90
N PRO A 59 -12.60 0.76 17.12
CA PRO A 59 -12.32 1.67 16.03
C PRO A 59 -11.78 3.00 16.59
N LEU A 60 -10.63 3.45 16.09
CA LEU A 60 -9.94 4.64 16.59
C LEU A 60 -9.92 5.76 15.55
N ILE A 61 -9.60 5.41 14.31
CA ILE A 61 -9.32 6.38 13.24
C ILE A 61 -10.01 5.90 11.96
N THR A 62 -10.56 6.82 11.18
CA THR A 62 -10.94 6.55 9.80
C THR A 62 -10.11 7.42 8.87
N ILE A 63 -9.33 6.80 7.99
CA ILE A 63 -8.66 7.51 6.90
C ILE A 63 -9.65 7.56 5.73
N ASN A 64 -9.89 8.76 5.20
CA ASN A 64 -10.82 8.97 4.10
C ASN A 64 -10.10 8.92 2.75
N SER A 65 -10.85 8.61 1.69
CA SER A 65 -10.30 8.52 0.32
C SER A 65 -9.82 9.86 -0.25
N ASP A 66 -10.19 10.98 0.36
CA ASP A 66 -9.70 12.32 0.02
C ASP A 66 -8.38 12.70 0.73
N GLY A 67 -7.83 11.78 1.55
CA GLY A 67 -6.61 11.98 2.31
C GLY A 67 -6.80 12.73 3.63
N SER A 68 -8.03 13.07 4.02
CA SER A 68 -8.36 13.50 5.38
C SER A 68 -8.43 12.29 6.33
N PHE A 69 -8.53 12.54 7.63
CA PHE A 69 -8.88 11.49 8.60
C PHE A 69 -9.81 12.00 9.69
N THR A 70 -10.54 11.08 10.31
CA THR A 70 -11.43 11.36 11.44
C THR A 70 -10.95 10.61 12.67
N LEU A 71 -10.81 11.32 13.79
CA LEU A 71 -10.63 10.71 15.10
C LEU A 71 -12.00 10.30 15.64
N ILE A 72 -12.20 8.99 15.83
CA ILE A 72 -13.54 8.45 16.16
C ILE A 72 -13.98 8.85 17.57
N ALA A 73 -13.05 8.94 18.51
CA ALA A 73 -13.35 9.34 19.89
C ALA A 73 -13.89 10.78 20.00
N SER A 74 -13.42 11.70 19.15
CA SER A 74 -13.86 13.10 19.15
C SER A 74 -14.85 13.45 18.05
N GLY A 75 -14.98 12.60 17.02
CA GLY A 75 -15.76 12.88 15.82
C GLY A 75 -15.18 14.00 14.94
N LEU A 76 -13.97 14.48 15.25
CA LEU A 76 -13.33 15.58 14.51
C LEU A 76 -12.64 15.04 13.26
N ASN A 77 -12.88 15.73 12.14
CA ASN A 77 -12.21 15.50 10.86
C ASN A 77 -11.06 16.50 10.68
N TYR A 78 -9.91 15.98 10.24
CA TYR A 78 -8.72 16.75 9.95
C TYR A 78 -8.42 16.66 8.45
N PRO A 79 -8.35 17.80 7.74
CA PRO A 79 -8.22 17.82 6.29
C PRO A 79 -6.88 17.27 5.84
N SER A 80 -6.78 16.83 4.58
CA SER A 80 -5.50 16.37 4.01
C SER A 80 -4.38 17.40 4.09
N SER A 81 -4.72 18.70 4.14
CA SER A 81 -3.76 19.79 4.33
C SER A 81 -3.09 19.82 5.71
N SER A 82 -3.62 19.09 6.71
CA SER A 82 -2.94 18.91 8.00
C SER A 82 -1.95 17.74 7.99
N ILE A 83 -1.89 16.98 6.90
CA ILE A 83 -1.04 15.78 6.78
C ILE A 83 0.27 16.14 6.08
N THR A 84 1.38 15.77 6.70
CA THR A 84 2.72 15.87 6.14
C THR A 84 3.26 14.46 5.88
N ARG A 85 3.81 14.24 4.70
CA ARG A 85 4.48 12.99 4.34
C ARG A 85 5.93 13.06 4.80
N ASN A 86 6.32 12.14 5.68
CA ASN A 86 7.70 12.00 6.16
C ASN A 86 8.49 10.98 5.34
N SER A 87 7.81 9.91 4.89
CA SER A 87 8.34 8.87 4.00
C SER A 87 7.20 8.17 3.23
N ASP A 88 7.52 7.13 2.46
CA ASP A 88 6.51 6.32 1.74
C ASP A 88 5.46 5.69 2.67
N LYS A 89 5.83 5.48 3.93
CA LYS A 89 5.05 4.74 4.93
C LYS A 89 4.85 5.52 6.23
N SER A 90 5.36 6.74 6.34
CA SER A 90 5.28 7.54 7.55
C SER A 90 4.68 8.91 7.27
N TYR A 91 3.69 9.28 8.07
CA TYR A 91 2.94 10.52 7.93
C TYR A 91 2.72 11.16 9.30
N THR A 92 2.74 12.47 9.37
CA THR A 92 2.37 13.23 10.56
C THR A 92 1.14 14.08 10.29
N ALA A 93 0.30 14.26 11.29
CA ALA A 93 -0.87 15.11 11.23
C ALA A 93 -0.82 16.18 12.34
N SER A 94 -0.95 17.45 11.97
CA SER A 94 -1.09 18.53 12.96
C SER A 94 -2.53 18.56 13.49
N VAL A 95 -2.69 18.32 14.79
CA VAL A 95 -3.98 18.24 15.49
C VAL A 95 -3.99 19.23 16.65
N GLY A 96 -4.46 20.46 16.40
CA GLY A 96 -4.36 21.53 17.38
C GLY A 96 -2.90 21.87 17.67
N THR A 97 -2.46 21.67 18.92
CA THR A 97 -1.06 21.82 19.35
C THR A 97 -0.27 20.52 19.30
N GLU A 98 -0.93 19.39 19.05
CA GLU A 98 -0.34 18.05 19.07
C GLU A 98 0.00 17.60 17.66
N THR A 99 0.86 16.58 17.57
CA THR A 99 1.16 15.88 16.32
C THR A 99 0.84 14.41 16.47
N ILE A 100 0.03 13.88 15.56
CA ILE A 100 -0.20 12.43 15.44
C ILE A 100 0.76 11.87 14.40
N THR A 101 1.44 10.78 14.72
CA THR A 101 2.32 10.07 13.77
C THR A 101 1.67 8.75 13.36
N PHE A 102 1.66 8.46 12.07
CA PHE A 102 1.20 7.21 11.47
C PHE A 102 2.36 6.52 10.78
N ASP A 103 2.67 5.29 11.19
CA ASP A 103 3.73 4.47 10.59
C ASP A 103 3.15 3.16 10.06
N PHE A 104 3.00 3.06 8.73
CA PHE A 104 2.37 1.95 8.04
C PHE A 104 3.38 0.83 7.74
N SER A 105 3.22 -0.33 8.39
CA SER A 105 4.01 -1.51 8.04
C SER A 105 3.47 -2.19 6.78
N SER A 106 2.14 -2.18 6.59
CA SER A 106 1.45 -2.72 5.41
C SER A 106 0.12 -2.00 5.15
N ASP A 107 -0.66 -2.46 4.18
CA ASP A 107 -1.97 -1.86 3.86
C ASP A 107 -3.01 -2.09 4.94
N THR A 108 -2.77 -3.02 5.85
CA THR A 108 -3.71 -3.41 6.91
C THR A 108 -3.12 -3.32 8.31
N GLN A 109 -1.85 -2.91 8.46
CA GLN A 109 -1.16 -2.83 9.74
C GLN A 109 -0.33 -1.56 9.82
N ALA A 110 -0.41 -0.87 10.96
CA ALA A 110 0.33 0.35 11.24
C ALA A 110 0.53 0.51 12.76
N THR A 111 1.34 1.49 13.15
CA THR A 111 1.31 2.07 14.49
C THR A 111 0.84 3.52 14.41
N VAL A 112 0.21 3.99 15.48
CA VAL A 112 -0.15 5.39 15.66
C VAL A 112 0.37 5.91 17.00
N ASP A 113 0.97 7.09 16.98
CA ASP A 113 1.34 7.84 18.19
C ASP A 113 0.51 9.12 18.23
N PHE A 114 -0.23 9.33 19.33
CA PHE A 114 -1.09 10.49 19.53
C PHE A 114 -0.35 11.71 20.14
N GLY A 115 0.98 11.75 20.04
CA GLY A 115 1.83 12.82 20.57
C GLY A 115 2.47 12.49 21.92
N GLY A 116 2.24 11.29 22.45
CA GLY A 116 2.74 10.85 23.76
C GLY A 116 4.05 10.08 23.71
N GLY A 117 4.59 9.80 22.52
CA GLY A 117 5.77 8.95 22.32
C GLY A 117 5.46 7.45 22.42
N ILE A 118 4.18 7.08 22.52
CA ILE A 118 3.74 5.68 22.62
C ILE A 118 3.16 5.27 21.28
N GLN A 119 3.76 4.25 20.67
CA GLN A 119 3.28 3.67 19.43
C GLN A 119 2.22 2.60 19.72
N LEU A 120 0.96 2.92 19.42
CA LEU A 120 -0.16 1.99 19.50
C LEU A 120 -0.28 1.21 18.19
N PRO A 121 -0.19 -0.13 18.21
CA PRO A 121 -0.50 -0.94 17.04
C PRO A 121 -1.97 -0.81 16.64
N ILE A 122 -2.21 -0.63 15.34
CA ILE A 122 -3.54 -0.55 14.76
C ILE A 122 -3.66 -1.41 13.50
N THR A 123 -4.86 -1.94 13.27
CA THR A 123 -5.16 -2.79 12.11
C THR A 123 -6.39 -2.29 11.36
N ARG A 124 -6.36 -2.40 10.02
CA ARG A 124 -7.52 -2.17 9.15
C ARG A 124 -8.06 -3.53 8.73
N LYS A 125 -9.32 -3.78 9.06
CA LYS A 125 -10.03 -5.05 8.76
C LYS A 125 -10.85 -4.93 7.48
#